data_AF-A0A1Y2AB77-F1
#
_entry.id   AF-A0A1Y2AB77-F1
#
_cell.length_a   1.000
_cell.length_b   1.000
_cell.length_c   1.000
_cell.angle_alpha   90.00
_cell.angle_beta   90.00
_cell.angle_gamma   90.00
#
_symmetry.space_group_name_H-M   'P 1'
#
loop_
_entity.id
_entity.type
_entity.pdbx_description
1 polymer ?
#
loop_
_entity_poly.entity_id
_entity_poly.type
_entity_poly.pdbx_seq_one_letter_code
_entity_poly.pdbx_strand_id
1 'polypeptide(L)'
;MISNYCGDSPYTHSSAVFTSPHINCHGTVLLTGANGSLAIPAVSYFLSKYPTCTAVLTVRDTTERDPNTTGLRQTIAAVPNALVSIRQPDLASLSAVHTFAAEMHQDVIEGRLPRIVAIICTACSWCINGGLHCSKDGFERSMAVNHIGYLALTLRLLEDMDKVRANRFPV
;
A
#
# COMPACT_ATOMS: atom_id res chain seq x y z
N MET A 1 47.04 -51.39 -23.41
CA MET A 1 47.57 -50.58 -22.29
C MET A 1 46.50 -49.54 -21.94
N ILE A 2 45.70 -49.80 -20.87
CA ILE A 2 45.13 -48.88 -19.84
C ILE A 2 44.44 -47.58 -20.37
N SER A 3 43.24 -47.11 -19.99
CA SER A 3 42.18 -47.42 -19.01
C SER A 3 40.95 -46.54 -19.34
N ASN A 4 39.77 -46.98 -18.94
CA ASN A 4 38.57 -46.15 -18.73
C ASN A 4 38.82 -45.03 -17.72
N TYR A 5 38.24 -43.84 -17.92
CA TYR A 5 37.74 -42.98 -16.84
C TYR A 5 36.50 -42.20 -17.30
N CYS A 6 35.40 -42.46 -16.61
CA CYS A 6 34.17 -41.67 -16.59
C CYS A 6 34.43 -40.36 -15.83
N GLY A 7 33.78 -39.27 -16.25
CA GLY A 7 33.81 -37.99 -15.55
C GLY A 7 32.67 -37.11 -16.04
N ASP A 8 31.53 -37.19 -15.34
CA ASP A 8 30.35 -36.36 -15.53
C ASP A 8 30.67 -34.86 -15.49
N SER A 9 30.17 -34.11 -16.46
CA SER A 9 30.16 -32.64 -16.44
C SER A 9 29.03 -32.16 -15.53
N PRO A 10 29.29 -31.39 -14.46
CA PRO A 10 28.29 -31.06 -13.45
C PRO A 10 27.52 -29.76 -13.74
N TYR A 11 27.50 -29.27 -14.98
CA TYR A 11 26.76 -28.03 -15.30
C TYR A 11 25.28 -28.32 -15.57
N THR A 12 24.57 -28.70 -14.52
CA THR A 12 23.13 -28.46 -14.43
C THR A 12 22.92 -26.94 -14.41
N HIS A 13 22.14 -26.41 -15.34
CA HIS A 13 21.63 -25.05 -15.26
C HIS A 13 20.73 -24.95 -14.01
N SER A 14 21.32 -24.65 -12.87
CA SER A 14 20.59 -24.17 -11.71
C SER A 14 20.03 -22.81 -12.10
N SER A 15 18.74 -22.75 -12.38
CA SER A 15 17.97 -21.52 -12.33
C SER A 15 18.01 -21.02 -10.89
N ALA A 16 19.10 -20.35 -10.53
CA ALA A 16 19.24 -19.63 -9.29
C ALA A 16 18.13 -18.56 -9.30
N VAL A 17 17.02 -18.86 -8.64
CA VAL A 17 16.03 -17.85 -8.30
C VAL A 17 16.79 -16.85 -7.44
N PHE A 18 17.07 -15.68 -8.00
CA PHE A 18 17.64 -14.56 -7.25
C PHE A 18 16.56 -14.06 -6.28
N THR A 19 16.34 -14.79 -5.19
CA THR A 19 15.50 -14.34 -4.08
C THR A 19 16.25 -13.19 -3.43
N SER A 20 16.09 -11.98 -3.98
CA SER A 20 16.69 -10.81 -3.35
C SER A 20 16.22 -10.75 -1.90
N PRO A 21 17.12 -10.46 -0.95
CA PRO A 21 16.87 -10.63 0.47
C PRO A 21 15.60 -9.87 0.86
N HIS A 22 14.74 -10.53 1.64
CA HIS A 22 13.59 -9.88 2.23
C HIS A 22 14.06 -8.76 3.15
N ILE A 23 13.46 -7.59 3.02
CA ILE A 23 13.79 -6.44 3.86
C ILE A 23 12.83 -6.47 5.05
N ASN A 24 13.38 -6.66 6.25
CA ASN A 24 12.59 -6.56 7.47
C ASN A 24 12.17 -5.10 7.67
N CYS A 25 10.88 -4.82 7.44
CA CYS A 25 10.22 -3.64 7.97
C CYS A 25 9.10 -4.08 8.90
N HIS A 26 9.04 -3.47 10.08
CA HIS A 26 7.98 -3.72 11.05
C HIS A 26 7.21 -2.41 11.23
N GLY A 27 6.09 -2.30 10.54
CA GLY A 27 5.34 -1.06 10.42
C GLY A 27 4.21 -1.15 9.40
N THR A 28 3.36 -0.13 9.40
CA THR A 28 2.25 0.01 8.45
C THR A 28 2.64 0.93 7.29
N VAL A 29 2.42 0.46 6.06
CA VAL A 29 2.54 1.26 4.84
C VAL A 29 1.14 1.52 4.29
N LEU A 30 0.74 2.78 4.30
CA LEU A 30 -0.50 3.24 3.68
C LEU A 30 -0.24 3.57 2.21
N LEU A 31 -0.90 2.87 1.29
CA LEU A 31 -0.81 3.13 -0.15
C LEU A 31 -2.20 3.49 -0.69
N THR A 32 -2.34 4.72 -1.17
CA THR A 32 -3.64 5.22 -1.64
C THR A 32 -3.83 4.99 -3.14
N GLY A 33 -5.03 4.64 -3.60
CA GLY A 33 -5.25 4.38 -5.04
C GLY A 33 -4.59 3.08 -5.49
N ALA A 34 -4.61 2.07 -4.62
CA ALA A 34 -3.86 0.83 -4.75
C ALA A 34 -4.25 -0.04 -5.95
N ASN A 35 -5.43 0.21 -6.52
CA ASN A 35 -5.93 -0.48 -7.71
C ASN A 35 -5.59 0.24 -9.03
N GLY A 36 -4.76 1.29 -8.99
CA GLY A 36 -4.31 2.00 -10.19
C GLY A 36 -3.22 1.24 -10.97
N SER A 37 -3.03 1.61 -12.25
CA SER A 37 -2.06 0.98 -13.15
C SER A 37 -0.63 0.98 -12.63
N LEU A 38 -0.18 2.10 -12.04
CA LEU A 38 1.14 2.21 -11.39
C LEU A 38 1.17 1.50 -10.03
N ALA A 39 0.03 1.46 -9.34
CA ALA A 39 -0.05 0.92 -7.99
C ALA A 39 -0.02 -0.61 -7.96
N ILE A 40 -0.63 -1.30 -8.93
CA ILE A 40 -0.68 -2.78 -8.94
C ILE A 40 0.74 -3.40 -8.95
N PRO A 41 1.66 -3.03 -9.85
CA PRO A 41 3.04 -3.53 -9.79
C PRO A 41 3.76 -3.12 -8.50
N ALA A 42 3.48 -1.92 -7.97
CA ALA A 42 4.07 -1.46 -6.71
C ALA A 42 3.60 -2.29 -5.51
N VAL A 43 2.31 -2.64 -5.44
CA VAL A 43 1.76 -3.54 -4.42
C VAL A 43 2.39 -4.93 -4.55
N SER A 44 2.44 -5.50 -5.76
CA SER A 44 3.07 -6.81 -5.99
C SER A 44 4.52 -6.84 -5.51
N TYR A 45 5.31 -5.83 -5.88
CA TYR A 45 6.69 -5.69 -5.47
C TYR A 45 6.81 -5.51 -3.95
N PHE A 46 6.00 -4.62 -3.38
CA PHE A 46 6.00 -4.33 -1.95
C PHE A 46 5.71 -5.58 -1.13
N LEU A 47 4.62 -6.29 -1.42
CA LEU A 47 4.24 -7.50 -0.69
C LEU A 47 5.30 -8.61 -0.82
N SER A 48 5.94 -8.73 -1.98
CA SER A 48 6.99 -9.74 -2.20
C SER A 48 8.29 -9.42 -1.47
N LYS A 49 8.66 -8.15 -1.36
CA LYS A 49 9.95 -7.71 -0.79
C LYS A 49 9.90 -7.42 0.69
N TYR A 50 8.73 -7.05 1.20
CA TYR A 50 8.52 -6.60 2.57
C TYR A 50 7.43 -7.42 3.28
N PRO A 51 7.61 -8.74 3.41
CA PRO A 51 6.55 -9.64 3.91
C PRO A 51 6.15 -9.39 5.36
N THR A 52 6.97 -8.67 6.14
CA THR A 52 6.73 -8.36 7.55
C THR A 52 6.00 -7.02 7.76
N CYS A 53 5.82 -6.20 6.71
CA CYS A 53 5.10 -4.94 6.83
C CYS A 53 3.60 -5.17 6.65
N THR A 54 2.80 -4.36 7.33
CA THR A 54 1.35 -4.31 7.11
C THR A 54 1.04 -3.32 6.00
N ALA A 55 0.24 -3.73 5.01
CA ALA A 55 -0.25 -2.87 3.94
C ALA A 55 -1.68 -2.42 4.22
N VAL A 56 -1.90 -1.10 4.23
CA VAL A 56 -3.26 -0.52 4.14
C VAL A 56 -3.42 0.05 2.75
N LEU A 57 -4.26 -0.58 1.94
CA LEU A 57 -4.44 -0.29 0.53
C LEU A 57 -5.77 0.41 0.33
N THR A 58 -5.77 1.64 -0.17
CA THR A 58 -7.01 2.39 -0.36
C THR A 58 -7.48 2.35 -1.81
N VAL A 59 -8.79 2.18 -2.01
CA VAL A 59 -9.43 2.18 -3.33
C VAL A 59 -10.71 3.03 -3.29
N ARG A 60 -11.24 3.41 -4.45
CA ARG A 60 -12.51 4.17 -4.52
C ARG A 60 -13.75 3.30 -4.42
N ASP A 61 -13.64 2.03 -4.80
CA ASP A 61 -14.74 1.07 -4.83
C ASP A 61 -14.23 -0.30 -4.38
N THR A 62 -14.76 -0.81 -3.27
CA THR A 62 -14.40 -2.13 -2.73
C THR A 62 -15.35 -3.23 -3.17
N THR A 63 -16.31 -2.96 -4.06
CA THR A 63 -17.22 -4.00 -4.54
C THR A 63 -16.50 -4.97 -5.49
N GLU A 64 -17.06 -6.16 -5.68
CA GLU A 64 -16.57 -7.12 -6.68
C GLU A 64 -16.86 -6.70 -8.13
N ARG A 65 -17.63 -5.61 -8.31
CA ARG A 65 -17.99 -5.07 -9.63
C ARG A 65 -16.89 -4.20 -10.21
N ASP A 66 -16.00 -3.64 -9.38
CA ASP A 66 -14.86 -2.86 -9.87
C ASP A 66 -13.74 -3.79 -10.35
N PRO A 67 -13.44 -3.84 -11.67
CA PRO A 67 -12.44 -4.75 -12.20
C PRO A 67 -11.03 -4.44 -11.69
N ASN A 68 -10.74 -3.19 -11.35
CA ASN A 68 -9.43 -2.79 -10.85
C ASN A 68 -9.20 -3.33 -9.43
N THR A 69 -10.19 -3.23 -8.55
CA THR A 69 -10.12 -3.82 -7.21
C THR A 69 -10.08 -5.34 -7.27
N THR A 70 -10.78 -5.97 -8.22
CA THR A 70 -10.62 -7.42 -8.48
C THR A 70 -9.18 -7.77 -8.87
N GLY A 71 -8.56 -6.99 -9.76
CA GLY A 71 -7.14 -7.16 -10.10
C GLY A 71 -6.20 -6.95 -8.91
N LEU A 72 -6.51 -5.99 -8.03
CA LEU A 72 -5.79 -5.80 -6.77
C LEU A 72 -5.88 -7.03 -5.86
N ARG A 73 -7.08 -7.59 -5.68
CA ARG A 73 -7.28 -8.82 -4.88
C ARG A 73 -6.50 -9.99 -5.44
N GLN A 74 -6.49 -10.17 -6.76
CA GLN A 74 -5.68 -11.21 -7.42
C GLN A 74 -4.18 -11.01 -7.15
N THR A 75 -3.71 -9.76 -7.20
CA THR A 75 -2.32 -9.40 -6.89
C THR A 75 -1.95 -9.74 -5.45
N ILE A 76 -2.84 -9.45 -4.49
CA ILE A 76 -2.65 -9.80 -3.08
C ILE A 76 -2.64 -11.32 -2.88
N ALA A 77 -3.58 -12.04 -3.52
CA ALA A 77 -3.70 -13.50 -3.40
C ALA A 77 -2.47 -14.26 -3.94
N ALA A 78 -1.70 -13.65 -4.84
CA ALA A 78 -0.45 -14.22 -5.34
C ALA A 78 0.69 -14.22 -4.30
N VAL A 79 0.54 -13.51 -3.18
CA VAL A 79 1.54 -13.44 -2.10
C VAL A 79 0.97 -14.05 -0.81
N PRO A 80 1.32 -15.31 -0.48
CA PRO A 80 0.85 -15.97 0.73
C PRO A 80 1.26 -15.20 1.99
N ASN A 81 0.37 -15.18 2.99
CA ASN A 81 0.59 -14.56 4.31
C ASN A 81 0.81 -13.02 4.29
N ALA A 82 0.48 -12.36 3.18
CA ALA A 82 0.54 -10.90 3.11
C ALA A 82 -0.40 -10.25 4.14
N LEU A 83 0.13 -9.36 4.97
CA LEU A 83 -0.64 -8.62 5.97
C LEU A 83 -1.29 -7.40 5.32
N VAL A 84 -2.48 -7.58 4.74
CA VAL A 84 -3.11 -6.55 3.92
C VAL A 84 -4.54 -6.26 4.37
N SER A 85 -4.91 -4.98 4.34
CA SER A 85 -6.30 -4.55 4.45
C SER A 85 -6.65 -3.56 3.33
N ILE A 86 -7.87 -3.67 2.80
CA ILE A 86 -8.39 -2.74 1.80
C ILE A 86 -9.37 -1.77 2.47
N ARG A 87 -9.24 -0.47 2.17
CA ARG A 87 -10.05 0.61 2.75
C ARG A 87 -10.62 1.53 1.65
N GLN A 88 -11.72 2.22 1.92
CA GLN A 88 -12.44 3.05 0.93
C GLN A 88 -12.63 4.52 1.35
N PRO A 89 -11.58 5.29 1.65
CA PRO A 89 -11.70 6.71 1.90
C PRO A 89 -12.00 7.48 0.60
N ASP A 90 -12.92 8.45 0.67
CA ASP A 90 -13.11 9.45 -0.38
C ASP A 90 -12.18 10.64 -0.14
N LEU A 91 -11.06 10.69 -0.87
CA LEU A 91 -10.09 11.78 -0.78
C LEU A 91 -10.64 13.14 -1.26
N ALA A 92 -11.78 13.16 -1.96
CA ALA A 92 -12.45 14.40 -2.34
C ALA A 92 -13.35 14.98 -1.22
N SER A 93 -13.46 14.31 -0.07
CA SER A 93 -14.31 14.71 1.04
C SER A 93 -13.49 14.84 2.32
N LEU A 94 -13.27 16.05 2.82
CA LEU A 94 -12.47 16.30 4.02
C LEU A 94 -13.03 15.57 5.24
N SER A 95 -14.35 15.52 5.38
CA SER A 95 -15.01 14.73 6.43
C SER A 95 -14.65 13.24 6.37
N ALA A 96 -14.59 12.65 5.16
CA ALA A 96 -14.22 11.25 4.98
C ALA A 96 -12.73 11.01 5.24
N VAL A 97 -11.87 11.96 4.84
CA VAL A 97 -10.44 11.94 5.17
C VAL A 97 -10.24 11.99 6.68
N HIS A 98 -10.99 12.83 7.40
CA HIS A 98 -10.89 12.93 8.85
C HIS A 98 -11.33 11.64 9.54
N THR A 99 -12.47 11.06 9.13
CA THR A 99 -12.95 9.79 9.67
C THR A 99 -11.93 8.69 9.42
N PHE A 100 -11.42 8.56 8.20
CA PHE A 100 -10.43 7.54 7.86
C PHE A 100 -9.12 7.71 8.65
N ALA A 101 -8.62 8.94 8.82
CA ALA A 101 -7.44 9.19 9.63
C ALA A 101 -7.66 8.84 11.11
N ALA A 102 -8.85 9.14 11.66
CA ALA A 102 -9.20 8.79 13.03
C ALA A 102 -9.30 7.26 13.24
N GLU A 103 -9.87 6.53 12.27
CA GLU A 103 -9.89 5.06 12.28
C GLU A 103 -8.49 4.47 12.27
N MET A 104 -7.61 4.98 11.39
CA MET A 104 -6.20 4.57 11.31
C MET A 104 -5.46 4.84 12.63
N HIS A 105 -5.63 6.03 13.20
CA HIS A 105 -5.05 6.42 14.48
C HIS A 105 -5.51 5.48 15.60
N GLN A 106 -6.82 5.19 15.66
CA GLN A 106 -7.38 4.28 16.65
C GLN A 106 -6.82 2.86 16.50
N ASP A 107 -6.72 2.36 15.25
CA ASP A 107 -6.12 1.07 14.95
C ASP A 107 -4.64 1.00 15.42
N VAL A 108 -3.88 2.10 15.30
CA VAL A 108 -2.49 2.19 15.78
C VAL A 108 -2.42 2.20 17.31
N ILE A 109 -3.22 3.02 17.99
CA ILE A 109 -3.24 3.11 19.45
C ILE A 109 -3.67 1.79 20.10
N GLU A 110 -4.66 1.11 19.52
CA GLU A 110 -5.17 -0.16 20.03
C GLU A 110 -4.31 -1.35 19.62
N GLY A 111 -3.21 -1.12 18.88
CA GLY A 111 -2.27 -2.15 18.46
C GLY A 111 -2.80 -3.09 17.37
N ARG A 112 -3.93 -2.76 16.72
CA ARG A 112 -4.44 -3.48 15.54
C ARG A 112 -3.58 -3.25 14.30
N LEU A 113 -2.98 -2.07 14.19
CA LEU A 113 -1.97 -1.74 13.19
C LEU A 113 -0.65 -1.40 13.88
N PRO A 114 0.50 -1.89 13.37
CA PRO A 114 1.79 -1.33 13.74
C PRO A 114 1.85 0.16 13.40
N ARG A 115 2.78 0.89 14.04
CA ARG A 115 3.11 2.30 13.71
C ARG A 115 3.19 2.52 12.20
N ILE A 116 2.67 3.64 11.72
CA ILE A 116 2.79 4.03 10.31
C ILE A 116 4.26 4.36 10.01
N VAL A 117 4.81 3.78 8.95
CA VAL A 117 6.21 4.00 8.54
C VAL A 117 6.33 4.68 7.19
N ALA A 118 5.29 4.61 6.36
CA ALA A 118 5.22 5.29 5.09
C ALA A 118 3.77 5.57 4.67
N ILE A 119 3.58 6.68 3.98
CA ILE A 119 2.35 7.04 3.27
C ILE A 119 2.75 7.24 1.80
N ILE A 120 2.18 6.44 0.91
CA ILE A 120 2.44 6.44 -0.53
C ILE A 120 1.21 7.00 -1.25
N CYS A 121 1.33 8.24 -1.69
CA CYS A 121 0.26 9.04 -2.28
C CYS A 121 0.10 8.78 -3.80
N THR A 122 -0.47 7.62 -4.19
CA THR A 122 -0.68 7.29 -5.62
C THR A 122 -2.08 7.53 -6.21
N ALA A 123 -3.10 7.73 -5.38
CA ALA A 123 -4.43 8.12 -5.87
C ALA A 123 -4.35 9.49 -6.56
N CYS A 124 -4.99 9.60 -7.72
CA CYS A 124 -5.03 10.82 -8.50
C CYS A 124 -6.39 10.93 -9.19
N SER A 125 -6.94 12.15 -9.23
CA SER A 125 -8.07 12.50 -10.08
C SER A 125 -7.61 13.49 -11.12
N TRP A 126 -7.95 13.23 -12.38
CA TRP A 126 -7.71 14.13 -13.50
C TRP A 126 -8.80 13.93 -14.54
N CYS A 127 -9.36 15.02 -15.05
CA CYS A 127 -10.39 14.99 -16.08
C CYS A 127 -10.20 16.17 -17.02
N ILE A 128 -9.95 15.91 -18.31
CA ILE A 128 -9.87 16.94 -19.35
C ILE A 128 -11.26 17.23 -19.96
N ASN A 129 -12.17 16.25 -19.86
CA ASN A 129 -13.46 16.27 -20.54
C ASN A 129 -14.59 16.45 -19.51
N GLY A 130 -15.72 17.03 -19.90
CA GLY A 130 -16.89 17.14 -19.01
C GLY A 130 -16.97 18.42 -18.15
N GLY A 131 -15.99 19.33 -18.29
CA GLY A 131 -16.01 20.63 -17.63
C GLY A 131 -15.48 20.59 -16.19
N LEU A 132 -15.77 21.66 -15.43
CA LEU A 132 -15.32 21.79 -14.05
C LEU A 132 -16.13 20.87 -13.14
N HIS A 133 -15.47 19.91 -12.49
CA HIS A 133 -16.08 19.08 -11.46
C HIS A 133 -15.61 19.56 -10.09
N CYS A 134 -16.56 19.79 -9.17
CA CYS A 134 -16.25 20.15 -7.80
C CYS A 134 -16.46 18.98 -6.84
N SER A 135 -15.70 18.99 -5.75
CA SER A 135 -15.88 18.11 -4.60
C SER A 135 -17.06 18.57 -3.73
N LYS A 136 -17.44 17.74 -2.74
CA LYS A 136 -18.49 18.10 -1.79
C LYS A 136 -18.14 19.33 -0.95
N ASP A 137 -16.85 19.57 -0.75
CA ASP A 137 -16.32 20.70 -0.01
C ASP A 137 -16.13 21.97 -0.88
N GLY A 138 -16.54 21.92 -2.15
CA GLY A 138 -16.53 23.07 -3.06
C GLY A 138 -15.22 23.32 -3.80
N PHE A 139 -14.21 22.46 -3.66
CA PHE A 139 -12.95 22.56 -4.39
C PHE A 139 -13.05 21.89 -5.76
N GLU A 140 -12.27 22.34 -6.74
CA GLU A 140 -12.09 21.59 -7.98
C GLU A 140 -11.56 20.17 -7.67
N ARG A 141 -12.07 19.15 -8.35
CA ARG A 141 -11.87 17.74 -8.00
C ARG A 141 -10.41 17.30 -7.99
N SER A 142 -9.62 17.68 -9.00
CA SER A 142 -8.19 17.37 -9.01
C SER A 142 -7.46 18.06 -7.86
N MET A 143 -7.77 19.32 -7.55
CA MET A 143 -7.23 20.02 -6.38
C MET A 143 -7.63 19.35 -5.06
N ALA A 144 -8.90 18.94 -4.95
CA ALA A 144 -9.43 18.26 -3.78
C ALA A 144 -8.69 16.94 -3.52
N VAL A 145 -8.56 16.09 -4.54
CA VAL A 145 -7.95 14.75 -4.39
C VAL A 145 -6.43 14.82 -4.33
N ASN A 146 -5.79 15.51 -5.27
CA ASN A 146 -4.35 15.41 -5.50
C ASN A 146 -3.53 16.26 -4.52
N HIS A 147 -4.16 17.24 -3.85
CA HIS A 147 -3.45 18.16 -2.95
C HIS A 147 -4.13 18.27 -1.58
N ILE A 148 -5.38 18.76 -1.53
CA ILE A 148 -6.04 19.09 -0.27
C ILE A 148 -6.28 17.85 0.60
N GLY A 149 -6.85 16.79 0.01
CA GLY A 149 -7.13 15.53 0.69
C GLY A 149 -5.86 14.86 1.21
N TYR A 150 -4.79 14.85 0.41
CA TYR A 150 -3.49 14.33 0.85
C TYR A 150 -2.88 15.14 1.98
N LEU A 151 -2.84 16.47 1.85
CA LEU A 151 -2.31 17.32 2.90
C LEU A 151 -3.09 17.10 4.22
N ALA A 152 -4.42 17.07 4.15
CA ALA A 152 -5.27 16.84 5.31
C ALA A 152 -5.05 15.46 5.94
N LEU A 153 -4.85 14.42 5.12
CA LEU A 153 -4.57 13.05 5.56
C LEU A 153 -3.18 12.95 6.21
N THR A 154 -2.13 13.42 5.52
CA THR A 154 -0.74 13.32 5.99
C THR A 154 -0.54 14.09 7.29
N LEU A 155 -1.08 15.31 7.42
CA LEU A 155 -0.96 16.09 8.65
C LEU A 155 -1.62 15.41 9.85
N ARG A 156 -2.71 14.65 9.64
CA ARG A 156 -3.41 13.92 10.71
C ARG A 156 -2.71 12.65 11.15
N LEU A 157 -2.02 11.99 10.22
CA LEU A 157 -1.30 10.74 10.49
C LEU A 157 0.16 10.96 10.90
N LEU A 158 0.63 12.22 10.96
CA LEU A 158 2.04 12.51 11.24
C LEU A 158 2.46 12.02 12.64
N GLU A 159 1.58 12.17 13.63
CA GLU A 159 1.81 11.69 14.99
C GLU A 159 1.89 10.15 15.06
N ASP A 160 1.14 9.45 14.22
CA ASP A 160 1.17 7.98 14.10
C ASP A 160 2.43 7.46 13.42
N MET A 161 3.25 8.37 12.85
CA MET A 161 4.56 8.05 12.28
C MET A 161 5.71 8.28 13.26
N ASP A 162 5.48 9.00 14.36
CA ASP A 162 6.52 9.38 15.30
C ASP A 162 7.07 8.18 16.09
N LYS A 163 8.39 7.97 15.99
CA LYS A 163 9.10 6.90 16.73
C LYS A 163 9.06 7.11 18.25
N VAL A 164 8.89 8.35 18.71
CA VAL A 164 8.99 8.72 20.14
C VAL A 164 7.81 8.17 20.95
N ARG A 165 6.61 8.05 20.37
CA ARG A 165 5.46 7.43 21.05
C ARG A 165 5.56 5.92 21.15
N ALA A 166 6.20 5.24 20.19
CA ALA A 166 6.38 3.78 20.24
C ALA A 166 7.17 3.29 21.47
N ASN A 167 7.97 4.18 22.10
CA ASN A 167 8.74 3.89 23.31
C ASN A 167 8.15 4.52 24.59
N ARG A 168 6.99 5.19 24.53
CA ARG A 168 6.27 5.67 25.73
C ARG A 168 5.13 4.70 26.02
N PHE A 169 5.31 3.87 27.04
CA PHE A 169 4.21 3.17 27.70
C PHE A 169 3.12 4.18 28.12
N PRO A 170 1.83 3.80 28.10
CA PRO A 170 0.74 4.74 28.31
C PRO A 170 0.78 5.34 29.72
N VAL A 171 0.46 6.63 29.80
CA VAL A 171 0.17 7.36 31.05
C VAL A 171 -1.31 7.27 31.34
#